data_AF-A0A136N621-F1
#
_entry.id   AF-A0A136N621-F1
#
_cell.length_a   1.000
_cell.length_b   1.000
_cell.length_c   1.000
_cell.angle_alpha   90.00
_cell.angle_beta   90.00
_cell.angle_gamma   90.00
#
_symmetry.space_group_name_H-M   'P 1'
#
loop_
_entity.id
_entity.type
_entity.pdbx_description
1 polymer ?
#
loop_
_entity_poly.entity_id
_entity_poly.type
_entity_poly.pdbx_seq_one_letter_code
_entity_poly.pdbx_strand_id
1 'polypeptide(L)'
;MNKQLRKAINNGFDRRKLVTYLRNNIGIPAEAGMIPAGLAGYDSSLVKGYTYQPEIAKKIIQDLKQKNGGSLPAITLLSNDNYSDRCNFIASQLSNLGLEIIVEILQPSLLREQMSNEQAPFFWGTWIADYPDAESYLTMFYGKNGAPPNYTRFHNDEYDRLYEQSLVETNEEKKLEMYMMMDRIIIEEAPCVPLFYDEVLHFIQKRVKNWNTNNLNLLELKEVKLMD
;
A
#
# COMPACT_ATOMS: atom_id res chain seq x y z
N MET A 1 -9.49 0.13 13.95
CA MET A 1 -10.26 -0.87 13.17
C MET A 1 -9.78 -2.29 13.46
N ASN A 2 -10.67 -3.29 13.60
CA ASN A 2 -10.34 -4.69 13.93
C ASN A 2 -9.51 -5.42 12.84
N LYS A 3 -8.55 -6.29 13.21
CA LYS A 3 -7.67 -7.03 12.27
C LYS A 3 -8.43 -7.90 11.26
N GLN A 4 -9.45 -8.64 11.69
CA GLN A 4 -10.25 -9.48 10.79
C GLN A 4 -11.00 -8.64 9.76
N LEU A 5 -11.50 -7.47 10.17
CA LEU A 5 -12.14 -6.53 9.24
C LEU A 5 -11.14 -5.99 8.20
N ARG A 6 -9.91 -5.65 8.60
CA ARG A 6 -8.84 -5.27 7.65
C ARG A 6 -8.50 -6.40 6.66
N LYS A 7 -8.50 -7.65 7.12
CA LYS A 7 -8.33 -8.83 6.25
C LYS A 7 -9.52 -9.02 5.31
N ALA A 8 -10.75 -8.80 5.75
CA ALA A 8 -11.93 -8.87 4.90
C ALA A 8 -11.86 -7.81 3.78
N ILE A 9 -11.49 -6.57 4.12
CA ILE A 9 -11.28 -5.49 3.15
C ILE A 9 -10.21 -5.90 2.14
N ASN A 10 -9.06 -6.40 2.61
CA ASN A 10 -7.97 -6.83 1.74
C ASN A 10 -8.37 -7.97 0.77
N ASN A 11 -9.27 -8.88 1.16
CA ASN A 11 -9.75 -9.96 0.29
C ASN A 11 -10.96 -9.56 -0.58
N GLY A 12 -11.61 -8.44 -0.26
CA GLY A 12 -12.98 -8.15 -0.70
C GLY A 12 -13.13 -7.35 -1.99
N PHE A 13 -12.03 -6.93 -2.62
CA PHE A 13 -12.05 -6.21 -3.90
C PHE A 13 -11.04 -6.76 -4.90
N ASP A 14 -11.35 -6.61 -6.18
CA ASP A 14 -10.53 -7.08 -7.29
C ASP A 14 -9.45 -6.06 -7.67
N ARG A 15 -8.23 -6.24 -7.13
CA ARG A 15 -7.05 -5.41 -7.44
C ARG A 15 -6.70 -5.41 -8.92
N ARG A 16 -6.86 -6.54 -9.60
CA ARG A 16 -6.53 -6.66 -11.03
C ARG A 16 -7.49 -5.83 -11.87
N LYS A 17 -8.79 -5.89 -11.57
CA LYS A 17 -9.80 -5.02 -12.21
C LYS A 17 -9.59 -3.54 -11.87
N LEU A 18 -9.20 -3.21 -10.65
CA LEU A 18 -8.85 -1.83 -10.28
C LEU A 18 -7.74 -1.30 -11.19
N VAL A 19 -6.65 -2.04 -11.35
CA VAL A 19 -5.54 -1.67 -12.25
C VAL A 19 -5.99 -1.62 -13.71
N THR A 20 -6.77 -2.60 -14.15
CA THR A 20 -7.25 -2.69 -15.54
C THR A 20 -8.10 -1.48 -15.91
N TYR A 21 -9.12 -1.17 -15.11
CA TYR A 21 -10.17 -0.21 -15.47
C TYR A 21 -9.93 1.20 -14.96
N LEU A 22 -9.26 1.38 -13.82
CA LEU A 22 -9.04 2.71 -13.22
C LEU A 22 -7.61 3.21 -13.40
N ARG A 23 -6.74 2.37 -13.96
CA ARG A 23 -5.36 2.74 -14.31
C ARG A 23 -4.96 2.38 -15.73
N ASN A 24 -5.90 1.97 -16.58
CA ASN A 24 -5.63 1.64 -17.98
C ASN A 24 -4.50 0.59 -18.15
N ASN A 25 -4.44 -0.40 -17.25
CA ASN A 25 -3.35 -1.38 -17.14
C ASN A 25 -1.96 -0.80 -16.82
N ILE A 26 -1.87 0.42 -16.29
CA ILE A 26 -0.60 1.01 -15.84
C ILE A 26 -0.46 0.79 -14.34
N GLY A 27 0.44 -0.11 -13.96
CA GLY A 27 0.68 -0.53 -12.58
C GLY A 27 0.57 -2.05 -12.43
N ILE A 28 1.14 -2.55 -11.34
CA ILE A 28 1.11 -3.98 -11.00
C ILE A 28 0.15 -4.17 -9.81
N PRO A 29 -0.85 -5.07 -9.89
CA PRO A 29 -1.71 -5.37 -8.75
C PRO A 29 -0.87 -5.80 -7.53
N ALA A 30 -1.09 -5.16 -6.39
CA ALA A 30 -0.31 -5.44 -5.18
C ALA A 30 -0.81 -6.72 -4.50
N GLU A 31 -0.35 -7.86 -5.01
CA GLU A 31 -0.65 -9.22 -4.50
C GLU A 31 0.54 -9.83 -3.73
N ALA A 32 1.59 -9.04 -3.46
CA ALA A 32 2.71 -9.39 -2.59
C ALA A 32 2.74 -8.44 -1.37
N GLY A 33 3.92 -8.10 -0.88
CA GLY A 33 4.12 -7.22 0.27
C GLY A 33 4.03 -5.72 -0.04
N MET A 34 4.47 -4.90 0.90
CA MET A 34 4.60 -3.44 0.79
C MET A 34 5.84 -3.00 0.03
N ILE A 35 6.87 -3.84 -0.04
CA ILE A 35 8.01 -3.58 -0.92
C ILE A 35 7.51 -3.72 -2.36
N PRO A 36 7.66 -2.71 -3.23
CA PRO A 36 7.14 -2.76 -4.60
C PRO A 36 8.01 -3.61 -5.52
N ALA A 37 7.39 -4.16 -6.56
CA ALA A 37 8.09 -4.80 -7.67
C ALA A 37 9.06 -3.80 -8.32
N GLY A 38 10.36 -4.09 -8.25
CA GLY A 38 11.43 -3.22 -8.76
C GLY A 38 12.49 -2.84 -7.74
N LEU A 39 12.26 -3.09 -6.45
CA LEU A 39 13.26 -2.93 -5.39
C LEU A 39 13.81 -4.28 -4.90
N ALA A 40 15.06 -4.26 -4.44
CA ALA A 40 15.64 -5.38 -3.72
C ALA A 40 14.80 -5.68 -2.47
N GLY A 41 14.61 -6.96 -2.13
CA GLY A 41 13.74 -7.39 -1.03
C GLY A 41 12.30 -7.69 -1.46
N TYR A 42 11.90 -7.34 -2.68
CA TYR A 42 10.67 -7.84 -3.27
C TYR A 42 10.82 -9.31 -3.69
N ASP A 43 10.02 -10.19 -3.10
CA ASP A 43 9.89 -11.57 -3.55
C ASP A 43 8.43 -12.04 -3.43
N SER A 44 7.72 -12.06 -4.56
CA SER A 44 6.33 -12.53 -4.63
C SER A 44 6.17 -14.04 -4.47
N SER A 45 7.24 -14.84 -4.52
CA SER A 45 7.23 -16.27 -4.23
C SER A 45 7.25 -16.54 -2.72
N LEU A 46 7.94 -15.67 -1.96
CA LEU A 46 8.15 -15.79 -0.52
C LEU A 46 7.18 -14.93 0.30
N VAL A 47 6.77 -13.77 -0.20
CA VAL A 47 5.82 -12.85 0.47
C VAL A 47 4.51 -12.86 -0.32
N LYS A 48 3.52 -13.59 0.19
CA LYS A 48 2.20 -13.74 -0.44
C LYS A 48 1.22 -12.75 0.16
N GLY A 49 0.85 -11.75 -0.61
CA GLY A 49 -0.16 -10.76 -0.25
C GLY A 49 -1.58 -11.26 -0.44
N TYR A 50 -2.52 -10.32 -0.37
CA TYR A 50 -3.94 -10.63 -0.53
C TYR A 50 -4.36 -10.63 -2.00
N THR A 51 -5.11 -11.66 -2.39
CA THR A 51 -5.78 -11.75 -3.69
C THR A 51 -7.29 -11.55 -3.51
N TYR A 52 -8.02 -11.39 -4.61
CA TYR A 52 -9.48 -11.25 -4.56
C TYR A 52 -10.13 -12.58 -4.19
N GLN A 53 -10.63 -12.67 -2.96
CA GLN A 53 -11.26 -13.85 -2.39
C GLN A 53 -12.60 -13.45 -1.75
N PRO A 54 -13.62 -13.10 -2.56
CA PRO A 54 -14.86 -12.50 -2.07
C PRO A 54 -15.63 -13.41 -1.11
N GLU A 55 -15.57 -14.73 -1.29
CA GLU A 55 -16.22 -15.68 -0.38
C GLU A 55 -15.58 -15.68 1.01
N ILE A 56 -14.25 -15.56 1.10
CA ILE A 56 -13.52 -15.45 2.37
C ILE A 56 -13.88 -14.12 3.05
N ALA A 57 -13.84 -13.01 2.30
CA ALA A 57 -14.21 -11.69 2.81
C ALA A 57 -15.65 -11.67 3.34
N LYS A 58 -16.60 -12.20 2.56
CA LYS A 58 -18.01 -12.31 2.93
C LYS A 58 -18.22 -13.13 4.20
N LYS A 59 -17.54 -14.27 4.33
CA LYS A 59 -17.58 -15.09 5.55
C LYS A 59 -17.09 -14.31 6.77
N ILE A 60 -15.93 -13.64 6.66
CA ILE A 60 -15.40 -12.82 7.76
C ILE A 60 -16.38 -11.70 8.15
N ILE A 61 -16.97 -11.02 7.17
CA ILE A 61 -17.96 -9.95 7.41
C ILE A 61 -19.19 -10.52 8.14
N GLN A 62 -19.70 -11.68 7.72
CA GLN A 62 -20.84 -12.34 8.37
C GLN A 62 -20.53 -12.76 9.82
N ASP A 63 -19.38 -13.38 10.05
CA ASP A 63 -18.94 -13.77 11.39
C ASP A 63 -18.81 -12.55 12.32
N LEU A 64 -18.29 -11.43 11.80
CA LEU A 64 -18.20 -10.18 12.54
C LEU A 64 -19.58 -9.57 12.81
N LYS A 65 -20.51 -9.60 11.85
CA LYS A 65 -21.89 -9.16 12.08
C LYS A 65 -22.56 -9.98 13.19
N GLN A 66 -22.43 -11.31 13.15
CA GLN A 66 -23.02 -12.18 14.17
C GLN A 66 -22.48 -11.87 15.57
N LYS A 67 -21.18 -11.61 15.70
CA LYS A 67 -20.55 -11.24 16.98
C LYS A 67 -20.95 -9.85 17.48
N ASN A 68 -21.39 -8.94 16.61
CA ASN A 68 -21.76 -7.56 16.94
C ASN A 68 -23.27 -7.30 16.90
N GLY A 69 -24.10 -8.33 17.15
CA GLY A 69 -25.55 -8.14 17.26
C GLY A 69 -26.30 -8.04 15.92
N GLY A 70 -25.70 -8.53 14.83
CA GLY A 70 -26.33 -8.69 13.52
C GLY A 70 -25.93 -7.66 12.46
N SER A 71 -25.28 -6.57 12.86
CA SER A 71 -24.83 -5.51 11.94
C SER A 71 -23.41 -5.04 12.23
N LEU A 72 -22.80 -4.38 11.25
CA LEU A 72 -21.56 -3.63 11.42
C LEU A 72 -21.85 -2.16 11.10
N PRO A 73 -21.23 -1.20 11.82
CA PRO A 73 -21.33 0.21 11.44
C PRO A 73 -20.69 0.44 10.08
N ALA A 74 -21.16 1.45 9.36
CA ALA A 74 -20.51 1.93 8.15
C ALA A 74 -19.07 2.41 8.48
N ILE A 75 -18.15 2.20 7.55
CA ILE A 75 -16.75 2.63 7.67
C ILE A 75 -16.55 3.82 6.75
N THR A 76 -16.11 4.94 7.28
CA THR A 76 -15.72 6.09 6.46
C THR A 76 -14.31 5.86 5.89
N LEU A 77 -14.17 5.89 4.57
CA LEU A 77 -12.91 5.92 3.84
C LEU A 77 -12.63 7.37 3.43
N LEU A 78 -11.68 8.01 4.11
CA LEU A 78 -11.27 9.37 3.78
C LEU A 78 -10.32 9.38 2.59
N SER A 79 -10.55 10.29 1.65
CA SER A 79 -9.71 10.44 0.47
C SER A 79 -9.69 11.89 0.01
N ASN A 80 -8.94 12.15 -1.07
CA ASN A 80 -9.07 13.38 -1.83
C ASN A 80 -9.65 13.08 -3.21
N ASP A 81 -9.99 14.12 -3.95
CA ASP A 81 -10.72 13.99 -5.21
C ASP A 81 -9.98 13.15 -6.27
N ASN A 82 -8.63 13.18 -6.25
CA ASN A 82 -7.79 12.46 -7.23
C ASN A 82 -7.94 10.93 -7.17
N TYR A 83 -8.42 10.40 -6.05
CA TYR A 83 -8.52 8.96 -5.82
C TYR A 83 -9.98 8.49 -5.58
N SER A 84 -10.96 9.39 -5.76
CA SER A 84 -12.37 9.13 -5.47
C SER A 84 -12.93 7.95 -6.28
N ASP A 85 -12.54 7.80 -7.55
CA ASP A 85 -12.90 6.70 -8.43
C ASP A 85 -12.53 5.31 -7.87
N ARG A 86 -11.29 5.18 -7.39
CA ARG A 86 -10.74 3.94 -6.81
C ARG A 86 -11.34 3.65 -5.45
N CYS A 87 -11.52 4.68 -4.62
CA CYS A 87 -12.24 4.55 -3.35
C CYS A 87 -13.68 4.05 -3.57
N ASN A 88 -14.40 4.62 -4.54
CA ASN A 88 -15.77 4.22 -4.88
C ASN A 88 -15.85 2.80 -5.44
N PHE A 89 -14.88 2.38 -6.26
CA PHE A 89 -14.79 1.00 -6.73
C PHE A 89 -14.61 -0.01 -5.59
N ILE A 90 -13.68 0.27 -4.67
CA ILE A 90 -13.44 -0.57 -3.48
C ILE A 90 -14.69 -0.61 -2.61
N ALA A 91 -15.31 0.55 -2.34
CA ALA A 91 -16.53 0.66 -1.55
C ALA A 91 -17.68 -0.14 -2.17
N SER A 92 -17.87 -0.07 -3.48
CA SER A 92 -18.90 -0.84 -4.20
C SER A 92 -18.68 -2.35 -4.09
N GLN A 93 -17.45 -2.82 -4.30
CA GLN A 93 -17.10 -4.24 -4.18
C GLN A 93 -17.38 -4.77 -2.77
N LEU A 94 -16.99 -4.02 -1.73
CA LEU A 94 -17.21 -4.41 -0.33
C LEU A 94 -18.68 -4.32 0.08
N SER A 95 -19.43 -3.35 -0.44
CA SER A 95 -20.87 -3.22 -0.20
C SER A 95 -21.65 -4.44 -0.72
N ASN A 96 -21.26 -4.97 -1.88
CA ASN A 96 -21.82 -6.23 -2.41
C ASN A 96 -21.55 -7.45 -1.51
N LEU A 97 -20.53 -7.39 -0.65
CA LEU A 97 -20.22 -8.41 0.36
C LEU A 97 -20.88 -8.12 1.72
N GLY A 98 -21.66 -7.04 1.81
CA GLY A 98 -22.38 -6.62 3.00
C GLY A 98 -21.57 -5.75 3.95
N LEU A 99 -20.46 -5.15 3.51
CA LEU A 99 -19.68 -4.17 4.28
C LEU A 99 -19.86 -2.78 3.69
N GLU A 100 -20.55 -1.90 4.42
CA GLU A 100 -20.80 -0.54 3.97
C GLU A 100 -19.57 0.35 4.17
N ILE A 101 -19.06 0.92 3.08
CA ILE A 101 -17.97 1.90 3.08
C ILE A 101 -18.51 3.21 2.52
N ILE A 102 -18.38 4.30 3.30
CA ILE A 102 -18.75 5.65 2.88
C ILE A 102 -17.47 6.38 2.48
N VAL A 103 -17.38 6.82 1.22
CA VAL A 103 -16.22 7.59 0.76
C VAL A 103 -16.45 9.07 1.08
N GLU A 104 -15.54 9.66 1.84
CA GLU A 104 -15.57 11.09 2.18
C GLU A 104 -14.35 11.78 1.58
N ILE A 105 -14.61 12.85 0.83
CA ILE A 105 -13.58 13.60 0.11
C ILE A 105 -13.23 14.86 0.89
N LEU A 106 -11.94 15.01 1.21
CA LEU A 106 -11.38 16.14 1.92
C LEU A 106 -10.36 16.89 1.06
N GLN A 107 -10.10 18.14 1.44
CA GLN A 107 -8.95 18.86 0.89
C GLN A 107 -7.63 18.14 1.28
N PRO A 108 -6.63 18.05 0.39
CA PRO A 108 -5.41 17.29 0.65
C PRO A 108 -4.65 17.69 1.93
N SER A 109 -4.62 18.98 2.27
CA SER A 109 -4.00 19.46 3.51
C SER A 109 -4.74 18.97 4.75
N LEU A 110 -6.06 19.09 4.77
CA LEU A 110 -6.91 18.62 5.86
C LEU A 110 -6.83 17.10 6.01
N LEU A 111 -6.84 16.34 4.91
CA LEU A 111 -6.68 14.88 4.94
C LEU A 111 -5.35 14.50 5.61
N ARG A 112 -4.24 15.14 5.21
CA ARG A 112 -2.92 14.89 5.81
C ARG A 112 -2.88 15.25 7.29
N GLU A 113 -3.49 16.37 7.67
CA GLU A 113 -3.61 16.78 9.08
C GLU A 113 -4.37 15.71 9.89
N GLN A 114 -5.52 15.25 9.40
CA GLN A 114 -6.30 14.21 10.07
C GLN A 114 -5.57 12.87 10.16
N MET A 115 -4.80 12.48 9.12
CA MET A 115 -3.94 11.29 9.15
C MET A 115 -2.85 11.41 10.24
N SER A 116 -2.17 12.55 10.32
CA SER A 116 -1.14 12.80 11.33
C SER A 116 -1.72 12.85 12.75
N ASN A 117 -2.91 13.41 12.93
CA ASN A 117 -3.55 13.59 14.23
C ASN A 117 -4.46 12.42 14.67
N GLU A 118 -4.41 11.29 13.97
CA GLU A 118 -5.22 10.08 14.28
C GLU A 118 -6.75 10.32 14.18
N GLN A 119 -7.14 11.31 13.39
CA GLN A 119 -8.55 11.64 13.10
C GLN A 119 -9.05 10.95 11.84
N ALA A 120 -8.17 10.26 11.10
CA ALA A 120 -8.48 9.47 9.93
C ALA A 120 -8.27 7.96 10.21
N PRO A 121 -9.28 7.21 10.69
CA PRO A 121 -9.12 5.80 11.04
C PRO A 121 -9.01 4.87 9.83
N PHE A 122 -9.50 5.30 8.66
CA PHE A 122 -9.33 4.61 7.37
C PHE A 122 -9.26 5.66 6.25
N PHE A 123 -8.17 5.63 5.49
CA PHE A 123 -7.88 6.66 4.51
C PHE A 123 -7.13 6.09 3.31
N TRP A 124 -7.20 6.81 2.19
CA TRP A 124 -6.29 6.62 1.07
C TRP A 124 -4.93 7.24 1.37
N GLY A 125 -3.86 6.45 1.23
CA GLY A 125 -2.49 6.91 1.37
C GLY A 125 -1.65 6.51 0.16
N THR A 126 -0.60 7.29 -0.11
CA THR A 126 0.42 6.99 -1.12
C THR A 126 1.79 7.13 -0.50
N TRP A 127 2.71 6.27 -0.90
CA TRP A 127 4.11 6.36 -0.49
C TRP A 127 5.02 6.20 -1.70
N ILE A 128 6.10 6.96 -1.72
CA ILE A 128 7.15 6.90 -2.73
C ILE A 128 8.46 6.86 -1.96
N ALA A 129 9.40 6.01 -2.40
CA ALA A 129 10.69 5.89 -1.74
C ALA A 129 11.48 7.21 -1.82
N ASP A 130 12.08 7.62 -0.71
CA ASP A 130 12.99 8.78 -0.68
C ASP A 130 14.39 8.43 -1.21
N TYR A 131 14.76 7.15 -1.12
CA TYR A 131 16.01 6.56 -1.63
C TYR A 131 15.75 5.12 -2.10
N PRO A 132 16.61 4.55 -2.98
CA PRO A 132 16.32 3.29 -3.66
C PRO A 132 16.60 2.05 -2.80
N ASP A 133 16.07 2.04 -1.58
CA ASP A 133 16.15 0.92 -0.62
C ASP A 133 14.73 0.58 -0.12
N ALA A 134 14.44 -0.71 0.05
CA ALA A 134 13.15 -1.19 0.53
C ALA A 134 12.82 -0.71 1.95
N GLU A 135 13.83 -0.41 2.75
CA GLU A 135 13.70 0.22 4.06
C GLU A 135 12.81 1.47 4.02
N SER A 136 12.90 2.26 2.94
CA SER A 136 12.11 3.48 2.78
C SER A 136 10.60 3.19 2.78
N TYR A 137 10.15 1.99 2.43
CA TYR A 137 8.76 1.56 2.59
C TYR A 137 8.49 0.96 3.97
N LEU A 138 9.46 0.22 4.52
CA LEU A 138 9.33 -0.47 5.81
C LEU A 138 9.32 0.51 7.00
N THR A 139 9.94 1.68 6.86
CA THR A 139 9.93 2.73 7.90
C THR A 139 8.52 3.22 8.26
N MET A 140 7.55 3.11 7.35
CA MET A 140 6.14 3.45 7.59
C MET A 140 5.49 2.59 8.69
N PHE A 141 6.09 1.46 9.04
CA PHE A 141 5.54 0.51 9.99
C PHE A 141 6.41 0.35 11.23
N TYR A 142 7.51 1.12 11.34
CA TYR A 142 8.31 1.10 12.57
C TYR A 142 7.55 1.76 13.72
N GLY A 143 7.34 1.03 14.81
CA GLY A 143 6.50 1.43 15.92
C GLY A 143 7.03 2.63 16.72
N LYS A 144 8.34 2.91 16.67
CA LYS A 144 8.91 4.11 17.30
C LYS A 144 8.78 5.37 16.45
N ASN A 145 8.36 5.24 15.19
CA ASN A 145 8.05 6.39 14.35
C ASN A 145 6.66 6.95 14.69
N GLY A 146 6.56 8.28 14.76
CA GLY A 146 5.28 8.98 14.79
C GLY A 146 4.60 8.99 13.42
N ALA A 147 3.52 9.77 13.30
CA ALA A 147 2.90 10.05 12.01
C ALA A 147 3.17 11.49 11.58
N PRO A 148 3.84 11.72 10.45
CA PRO A 148 4.53 10.74 9.58
C PRO A 148 5.79 10.10 10.21
N PRO A 149 6.30 8.98 9.65
CA PRO A 149 5.75 8.23 8.51
C PRO A 149 4.70 7.17 8.89
N ASN A 150 4.57 6.80 10.17
CA ASN A 150 3.68 5.72 10.62
C ASN A 150 2.22 6.17 10.80
N TYR A 151 1.57 6.49 9.68
CA TYR A 151 0.16 6.90 9.66
C TYR A 151 -0.80 5.81 10.14
N THR A 152 -0.39 4.54 10.12
CA THR A 152 -1.23 3.41 10.56
C THR A 152 -1.22 3.19 12.07
N ARG A 153 -0.30 3.84 12.80
CA ARG A 153 0.02 3.55 14.21
C ARG A 153 0.34 2.07 14.44
N PHE A 154 0.92 1.41 13.43
CA PHE A 154 1.29 0.02 13.55
C PHE A 154 2.44 -0.13 14.53
N HIS A 155 2.36 -1.15 15.36
CA HIS A 155 3.40 -1.52 16.30
C HIS A 155 3.39 -3.04 16.45
N ASN A 156 4.59 -3.63 16.42
CA ASN A 156 4.81 -5.06 16.57
C ASN A 156 6.26 -5.26 17.04
N ASP A 157 6.45 -5.89 18.20
CA ASP A 157 7.78 -5.99 18.83
C ASP A 157 8.80 -6.72 17.94
N GLU A 158 8.38 -7.76 17.21
CA GLU A 158 9.26 -8.49 16.32
C GLU A 158 9.61 -7.68 15.07
N TYR A 159 8.63 -6.96 14.51
CA TYR A 159 8.86 -6.02 13.42
C TYR A 159 9.88 -4.95 13.82
N ASP A 160 9.68 -4.31 14.97
CA ASP A 160 10.55 -3.24 15.46
C ASP A 160 11.97 -3.74 15.71
N ARG A 161 12.11 -4.96 16.25
CA ARG A 161 13.41 -5.63 16.44
C ARG A 161 14.12 -5.90 15.11
N LEU A 162 13.41 -6.43 14.11
CA LEU A 162 13.97 -6.71 12.78
C LEU A 162 14.35 -5.42 12.06
N TYR A 163 13.51 -4.38 12.18
CA TYR A 163 13.77 -3.08 11.60
C TYR A 163 15.06 -2.48 12.16
N GLU A 164 15.21 -2.41 13.48
CA GLU A 164 16.42 -1.90 14.14
C GLU A 164 17.68 -2.69 13.77
N GLN A 165 17.58 -4.02 13.69
CA GLN A 165 18.70 -4.87 13.27
C GLN A 165 19.10 -4.59 11.81
N SER A 166 18.13 -4.40 10.92
CA SER A 166 18.38 -4.14 9.51
C SER A 166 19.12 -2.82 9.26
N LEU A 167 18.98 -1.83 10.14
CA LEU A 167 19.67 -0.52 10.02
C LEU A 167 21.18 -0.61 10.26
N VAL A 168 21.63 -1.62 11.01
CA VAL A 168 23.05 -1.82 11.36
C VAL A 168 23.66 -3.07 10.72
N GLU A 169 22.89 -3.83 9.95
CA GLU A 169 23.36 -5.00 9.22
C GLU A 169 24.18 -4.57 8.00
N THR A 170 25.33 -5.22 7.82
CA THR A 170 26.29 -4.92 6.75
C THR A 170 26.33 -6.00 5.68
N ASN A 171 25.81 -7.20 5.98
CA ASN A 171 25.61 -8.26 5.01
C ASN A 171 24.28 -8.06 4.28
N GLU A 172 24.37 -7.76 2.99
CA GLU A 172 23.19 -7.45 2.16
C GLU A 172 22.18 -8.60 2.10
N GLU A 173 22.62 -9.85 2.01
CA GLU A 173 21.70 -11.00 1.95
C GLU A 173 20.87 -11.12 3.23
N LYS A 174 21.51 -11.02 4.40
CA LYS A 174 20.83 -11.03 5.71
C LYS A 174 19.87 -9.84 5.86
N LYS A 175 20.27 -8.67 5.40
CA LYS A 175 19.43 -7.46 5.42
C LYS A 175 18.15 -7.67 4.59
N LEU A 176 18.28 -8.24 3.39
CA LEU A 176 17.14 -8.58 2.54
C LEU A 176 16.24 -9.67 3.13
N GLU A 177 16.82 -10.66 3.83
CA GLU A 177 16.03 -11.65 4.59
C GLU A 177 15.18 -10.98 5.67
N MET A 178 15.76 -10.05 6.44
CA MET A 178 15.01 -9.27 7.44
C MET A 178 13.90 -8.44 6.80
N TYR A 179 14.13 -7.86 5.62
CA TYR A 179 13.11 -7.12 4.86
C TYR A 179 11.94 -8.01 4.47
N MET A 180 12.19 -9.21 3.94
CA MET A 180 11.12 -10.16 3.62
C MET A 180 10.37 -10.63 4.86
N MET A 181 11.04 -10.79 6.01
CA MET A 181 10.38 -11.14 7.27
C MET A 181 9.46 -10.02 7.75
N MET A 182 9.94 -8.78 7.75
CA MET A 182 9.13 -7.60 8.08
C MET A 182 7.92 -7.46 7.15
N ASP A 183 8.11 -7.68 5.85
CA ASP A 183 7.04 -7.57 4.86
C ASP A 183 5.95 -8.64 5.06
N ARG A 184 6.34 -9.86 5.44
CA ARG A 184 5.38 -10.91 5.85
C ARG A 184 4.58 -10.50 7.08
N ILE A 185 5.23 -9.93 8.10
CA ILE A 185 4.54 -9.44 9.30
C ILE A 185 3.48 -8.39 8.92
N ILE A 186 3.82 -7.45 8.04
CA ILE A 186 2.87 -6.44 7.55
C ILE A 186 1.66 -7.11 6.89
N ILE A 187 1.86 -8.11 6.03
CA ILE A 187 0.75 -8.81 5.40
C ILE A 187 -0.09 -9.59 6.40
N GLU A 188 0.53 -10.27 7.36
CA GLU A 188 -0.16 -11.05 8.39
C GLU A 188 -0.99 -10.18 9.35
N GLU A 189 -0.46 -9.01 9.72
CA GLU A 189 -1.12 -8.02 10.57
C GLU A 189 -2.11 -7.14 9.81
N ALA A 190 -1.93 -7.00 8.49
CA ALA A 190 -2.74 -6.19 7.59
C ALA A 190 -3.02 -4.77 8.10
N PRO A 191 -2.00 -3.97 8.49
CA PRO A 191 -2.21 -2.60 8.97
C PRO A 191 -2.70 -1.67 7.84
N CYS A 192 -2.44 -2.01 6.59
CA CYS A 192 -2.88 -1.29 5.41
C CYS A 192 -3.54 -2.22 4.37
N VAL A 193 -4.00 -1.64 3.27
CA VAL A 193 -4.58 -2.35 2.11
C VAL A 193 -3.73 -1.99 0.88
N PRO A 194 -2.70 -2.79 0.55
CA PRO A 194 -1.91 -2.56 -0.67
C PRO A 194 -2.82 -2.67 -1.90
N LEU A 195 -2.74 -1.71 -2.81
CA LEU A 195 -3.64 -1.63 -3.98
C LEU A 195 -2.93 -2.03 -5.26
N PHE A 196 -1.84 -1.32 -5.57
CA PHE A 196 -1.00 -1.54 -6.75
C PHE A 196 0.40 -0.97 -6.49
N TYR A 197 1.39 -1.46 -7.22
CA TYR A 197 2.69 -0.82 -7.39
C TYR A 197 2.63 0.07 -8.63
N ASP A 198 3.07 1.32 -8.51
CA ASP A 198 3.03 2.27 -9.62
C ASP A 198 4.02 1.88 -10.73
N GLU A 199 3.58 2.07 -11.98
CA GLU A 199 4.44 2.03 -13.16
C GLU A 199 4.41 3.41 -13.82
N VAL A 200 5.56 3.86 -14.31
CA VAL A 200 5.70 5.13 -15.03
C VAL A 200 6.12 4.86 -16.47
N LEU A 201 5.34 5.38 -17.41
CA LEU A 201 5.63 5.33 -18.83
C LEU A 201 6.30 6.63 -19.28
N HIS A 202 7.44 6.51 -19.96
CA HIS A 202 8.17 7.64 -20.51
C HIS A 202 8.05 7.67 -22.03
N PHE A 203 7.45 8.73 -22.55
CA PHE A 203 7.39 8.99 -23.98
C PHE A 203 8.47 9.99 -24.35
N ILE A 204 9.50 9.49 -25.05
CA ILE A 204 10.70 10.27 -25.36
C ILE A 204 10.77 10.49 -26.87
N GLN A 205 11.09 11.72 -27.29
CA GLN A 205 11.34 12.01 -28.70
C GLN A 205 12.59 11.26 -29.19
N LYS A 206 12.57 10.74 -30.42
CA LYS A 206 13.67 9.95 -31.00
C LYS A 206 15.04 10.65 -30.99
N ARG A 207 15.02 11.99 -31.00
CA ARG A 207 16.20 12.85 -30.98
C ARG A 207 16.87 12.96 -29.60
N VAL A 208 16.18 12.60 -28.53
CA VAL A 208 16.76 12.53 -27.18
C VAL A 208 17.57 11.25 -27.10
N LYS A 209 18.86 11.37 -26.80
CA LYS A 209 19.79 10.25 -26.59
C LYS A 209 20.36 10.29 -25.19
N ASN A 210 20.80 9.14 -24.70
CA ASN A 210 21.46 8.94 -23.41
C ASN A 210 20.61 9.35 -22.18
N TRP A 211 19.30 9.40 -22.33
CA TRP A 211 18.41 9.47 -21.18
C TRP A 211 18.13 8.06 -20.67
N ASN A 212 18.32 7.84 -19.38
CA ASN A 212 18.08 6.57 -18.70
C ASN A 212 17.11 6.80 -17.53
N THR A 213 16.36 5.76 -17.16
CA THR A 213 15.53 5.74 -15.96
C THR A 213 16.34 5.33 -14.73
N ASN A 214 15.89 5.74 -13.54
CA ASN A 214 16.38 5.25 -12.25
C ASN A 214 15.20 4.78 -11.37
N ASN A 215 15.50 4.06 -10.29
CA ASN A 215 14.50 3.46 -9.39
C ASN A 215 13.63 4.50 -8.65
N LEU A 216 14.04 5.77 -8.62
CA LEU A 216 13.30 6.87 -8.02
C LEU A 216 12.49 7.69 -9.03
N ASN A 217 12.54 7.29 -10.31
CA ASN A 217 11.93 8.04 -11.40
C ASN A 217 12.39 9.52 -11.49
N LEU A 218 13.60 9.82 -11.04
CA LEU A 218 14.14 11.18 -11.10
C LEU A 218 14.56 11.53 -12.52
N LEU A 219 14.22 12.74 -12.95
CA LEU A 219 14.64 13.27 -14.25
C LEU A 219 16.12 13.65 -14.24
N GLU A 220 16.98 12.70 -14.59
CA GLU A 220 18.42 12.93 -14.73
C GLU A 220 18.80 13.30 -16.16
N LEU A 221 19.27 14.54 -16.35
CA LEU A 221 19.58 15.09 -17.68
C LEU A 221 21.07 15.26 -17.97
N LYS A 222 21.95 14.89 -17.03
CA LYS A 222 23.40 15.19 -17.10
C LYS A 222 24.07 14.63 -18.36
N GLU A 223 23.70 13.42 -18.75
CA GLU A 223 24.27 12.71 -19.91
C GLU A 223 23.42 12.86 -21.18
N VAL A 224 22.26 13.54 -21.08
CA VAL A 224 21.28 13.62 -22.15
C VAL A 224 21.76 14.51 -23.28
N LYS A 225 21.58 14.04 -24.51
CA LYS A 225 21.89 14.79 -25.73
C LYS A 225 20.67 14.92 -26.61
N LEU A 226 20.53 16.07 -27.25
CA LEU A 226 19.61 16.28 -28.35
C LEU A 226 20.38 16.13 -29.65
N MET A 227 19.94 15.23 -30.50
CA MET A 227 20.42 15.10 -31.86
C MET A 227 19.55 15.97 -32.78
N ASP A 228 20.14 16.48 -33.85
CA ASP A 228 19.39 17.16 -34.92
C ASP A 228 18.62 16.15 -35.78
#